data_AF-A0A7W1FV29-F1
#
_entry.id   AF-A0A7W1FV29-F1
#
_cell.length_a   1.000
_cell.length_b   1.000
_cell.length_c   1.000
_cell.angle_alpha   90.00
_cell.angle_beta   90.00
_cell.angle_gamma   90.00
#
_symmetry.space_group_name_H-M   'P 1'
#
loop_
_entity.id
_entity.type
_entity.pdbx_description
1 polymer ?
#
loop_
_entity_poly.entity_id
_entity_poly.type
_entity_poly.pdbx_seq_one_letter_code
_entity_poly.pdbx_strand_id
1 'polypeptide(L)' 'MEGENTVLYPIFLNLSGRRCVVVGGGAVATRKVGKLLQAGAEVVVVSPE' A
#
# COMPACT_ATOMS: atom_id res chain seq x y z
N MET A 1 22.56 -19.52 -3.20
CA MET A 1 22.52 -18.05 -3.03
C MET A 1 21.94 -17.82 -1.65
N GLU A 2 22.79 -17.52 -0.68
CA GLU A 2 22.38 -17.28 0.70
C GLU A 2 21.38 -16.12 0.74
N GLY A 3 20.27 -16.32 1.46
CA GLY A 3 19.25 -15.30 1.63
C GLY A 3 19.85 -14.09 2.34
N GLU A 4 19.88 -12.95 1.66
CA GLU A 4 20.24 -11.68 2.28
C GLU A 4 19.32 -11.46 3.48
N ASN A 5 19.92 -11.37 4.66
CA ASN A 5 19.23 -10.95 5.87
C ASN A 5 18.84 -9.47 5.72
N THR A 6 17.66 -9.23 5.14
CA THR A 6 17.19 -7.88 4.86
C THR A 6 16.72 -7.23 6.15
N VAL A 7 17.44 -6.20 6.60
CA VAL A 7 17.03 -5.37 7.74
C VAL A 7 16.06 -4.31 7.22
N LEU A 8 14.81 -4.35 7.69
CA LEU A 8 13.82 -3.32 7.38
C LEU A 8 14.07 -2.08 8.24
N TYR A 9 14.01 -0.90 7.62
CA TYR A 9 14.08 0.39 8.33
C TYR A 9 12.69 1.05 8.37
N PRO A 10 12.14 1.36 9.54
CA PRO A 10 10.83 1.98 9.65
C PRO A 10 10.88 3.45 9.21
N ILE A 11 9.91 3.86 8.40
CA ILE A 11 9.73 5.26 8.00
C ILE A 11 8.26 5.66 8.18
N PHE A 12 8.02 6.94 8.43
CA PHE A 12 6.70 7.55 8.35
C PHE A 12 6.60 8.35 7.06
N LEU A 13 5.49 8.17 6.33
CA LEU A 13 5.24 8.82 5.05
C LEU A 13 4.02 9.73 5.17
N ASN A 14 4.14 10.96 4.69
CA ASN A 14 2.96 11.80 4.44
C ASN A 14 2.37 11.43 3.07
N LEU A 15 1.20 10.81 3.09
CA LEU A 15 0.49 10.36 1.89
C LEU A 15 -0.64 11.30 1.49
N SER A 16 -0.84 12.43 2.17
CA SER A 16 -1.90 13.38 1.84
C SER A 16 -1.78 13.86 0.38
N GLY A 17 -2.83 13.63 -0.42
CA GLY A 17 -2.87 13.94 -1.85
C GLY A 17 -1.91 13.11 -2.72
N ARG A 18 -1.27 12.07 -2.17
CA ARG A 18 -0.30 11.25 -2.91
C ARG A 18 -0.99 10.07 -3.56
N ARG A 19 -0.74 9.89 -4.85
CA ARG A 19 -1.25 8.73 -5.59
C ARG A 19 -0.63 7.43 -5.09
N CYS A 20 -1.48 6.48 -4.72
CA CYS A 20 -1.09 5.14 -4.26
C CYS A 20 -1.86 4.08 -5.06
N VAL A 21 -1.14 3.12 -5.66
CA VAL A 21 -1.76 2.04 -6.44
C VAL A 21 -1.86 0.77 -5.59
N VAL A 22 -3.04 0.17 -5.54
CA VAL A 22 -3.28 -1.15 -4.94
C VAL A 22 -3.71 -2.11 -6.03
N VAL A 23 -3.04 -3.24 -6.14
CA VAL A 23 -3.37 -4.29 -7.12
C VAL A 23 -4.10 -5.43 -6.41
N GLY A 24 -5.23 -5.85 -6.96
CA GLY A 24 -6.17 -6.84 -6.43
C GLY A 24 -7.38 -6.22 -5.74
N GLY A 25 -8.55 -6.87 -5.85
CA GLY A 25 -9.84 -6.42 -5.28
C GLY A 25 -10.34 -7.20 -4.05
N GLY A 26 -9.57 -8.19 -3.56
CA GLY A 26 -9.98 -9.03 -2.42
C GLY A 26 -9.84 -8.37 -1.05
N ALA A 27 -10.22 -9.10 0.01
CA ALA A 27 -10.27 -8.59 1.38
C ALA A 27 -8.95 -7.95 1.89
N VAL A 28 -7.80 -8.46 1.45
CA VAL A 28 -6.49 -7.90 1.80
C VAL A 28 -6.29 -6.51 1.19
N ALA A 29 -6.69 -6.32 -0.06
CA ALA A 29 -6.62 -5.03 -0.73
C ALA A 29 -7.56 -4.03 -0.06
N THR A 30 -8.80 -4.43 0.26
CA THR A 30 -9.76 -3.60 0.98
C THR A 30 -9.18 -3.04 2.27
N ARG A 31 -8.53 -3.88 3.09
CA ARG A 31 -7.87 -3.44 4.33
C ARG A 31 -6.72 -2.45 4.07
N LYS A 32 -5.93 -2.66 3.02
CA LYS A 32 -4.81 -1.78 2.66
C LYS A 32 -5.32 -0.42 2.15
N VAL A 33 -6.32 -0.43 1.28
CA VAL A 33 -7.00 0.77 0.77
C VAL A 33 -7.54 1.62 1.92
N GLY A 34 -8.21 1.00 2.89
CA GLY A 34 -8.73 1.73 4.06
C GLY A 34 -7.66 2.51 4.83
N LYS A 35 -6.49 1.91 5.07
CA LYS A 35 -5.36 2.60 5.73
C LYS A 35 -4.76 3.71 4.87
N LEU A 36 -4.64 3.50 3.56
CA LEU A 36 -4.13 4.52 2.64
C LEU A 36 -5.08 5.73 2.56
N LEU A 37 -6.39 5.49 2.51
CA LEU A 37 -7.40 6.56 2.54
C LEU A 37 -7.36 7.33 3.87
N GLN A 38 -7.23 6.64 5.01
CA GLN A 38 -7.04 7.31 6.31
C GLN A 38 -5.77 8.17 6.35
N ALA A 39 -4.72 7.78 5.63
CA ALA A 39 -3.50 8.56 5.50
C ALA A 39 -3.60 9.72 4.47
N GLY A 40 -4.79 9.93 3.88
CA GLY A 40 -5.06 11.01 2.91
C GLY A 40 -4.60 10.72 1.48
N ALA A 41 -4.28 9.45 1.16
CA ALA A 41 -3.81 9.09 -0.17
C ALA A 41 -4.92 9.15 -1.22
N GLU A 42 -4.53 9.47 -2.45
CA GLU A 42 -5.35 9.26 -3.65
C GLU A 42 -5.17 7.82 -4.14
N VAL A 43 -6.09 6.94 -3.77
CA VAL A 43 -5.93 5.50 -4.01
C VAL A 43 -6.53 5.09 -5.36
N VAL A 44 -5.73 4.42 -6.18
CA VAL A 44 -6.16 3.74 -7.41
C VAL A 44 -6.11 2.24 -7.17
N VAL A 45 -7.24 1.56 -7.39
CA VAL A 45 -7.30 0.09 -7.31
C VAL A 45 -7.32 -0.48 -8.72
N VAL A 46 -6.50 -1.50 -8.97
CA VAL A 46 -6.49 -2.25 -10.23
C VAL A 46 -6.87 -3.70 -9.93
N SER A 47 -7.99 -4.15 -10.49
CA SER A 47 -8.49 -5.53 -10.39
C SER A 47 -9.09 -5.92 -11.75
N PRO A 48 -8.85 -7.16 -12.25
CA PRO A 48 -9.43 -7.62 -13.51
C PRO A 48 -10.95 -7.77 -13.45
N GLU A 49 -11.47 -8.14 -12.28
CA GLU A 49 -12.89 -8.09 -11.91
C GLU A 49 -13.09 -7.26 -10.64
#